data_AF-A0A1B6FL75-F1
#
_entry.id   AF-A0A1B6FL75-F1
#
_cell.length_a   1.000
_cell.length_b   1.000
_cell.length_c   1.000
_cell.angle_alpha   90.00
_cell.angle_beta   90.00
_cell.angle_gamma   90.00
#
_symmetry.space_group_name_H-M   'P 1'
#
loop_
_entity.id
_entity.type
_entity.pdbx_description
1 polymer ?
#
loop_
_entity_poly.entity_id
_entity_poly.type
_entity_poly.pdbx_seq_one_letter_code
_entity_poly.pdbx_strand_id
1 'polypeptide(L)'
;EAGMYAVPKIEMDETMQEIRELAQKIRDKKTIMKQEARLVKNSTKPHTPRTATAKVRERSVNRLEKQMSQLGVDLESKEEAHYKRTRGRSKSLSRPPNKKMRMDSEPRARSMSRPPRDLSGVKDPVMRQKLKKVAHKAISKKVGKKGLKGEADRFIGTKMPRHLYSGKRGVGKSDRR
;
A
#
# COMPACT_ATOMS: atom_id res chain seq x y z
N GLU A 1 33.42 10.58 67.55
CA GLU A 1 32.50 11.02 66.47
C GLU A 1 31.31 10.07 66.44
N ALA A 2 30.16 10.61 66.82
CA ALA A 2 28.90 9.87 66.88
C ALA A 2 28.42 9.59 65.44
N GLY A 3 27.81 8.43 65.22
CA GLY A 3 27.19 8.00 63.95
C GLY A 3 26.00 8.83 63.49
N MET A 4 26.07 10.16 63.63
CA MET A 4 25.08 11.16 63.24
C MET A 4 24.69 11.08 61.76
N TYR A 5 25.53 10.46 60.93
CA TYR A 5 25.30 10.23 59.50
C TYR A 5 25.20 8.74 59.11
N ALA A 6 25.18 7.82 60.08
CA ALA A 6 25.03 6.40 59.78
C ALA A 6 23.55 6.10 59.51
N VAL A 7 23.20 5.85 58.24
CA VAL A 7 21.85 5.42 57.87
C VAL A 7 21.61 4.03 58.49
N PRO A 8 20.56 3.86 59.31
CA PRO A 8 20.26 2.57 59.91
C PRO A 8 20.04 1.53 58.80
N LYS A 9 20.75 0.39 58.89
CA LYS A 9 20.56 -0.73 57.97
C LYS A 9 19.19 -1.34 58.25
N ILE A 10 18.25 -1.11 57.34
CA ILE A 10 16.96 -1.77 57.34
C ILE A 10 17.19 -3.17 56.77
N GLU A 11 17.09 -4.19 57.62
CA GLU A 11 17.10 -5.58 57.18
C GLU A 11 15.82 -5.86 56.40
N MET A 12 15.98 -6.43 55.21
CA MET A 12 14.88 -6.64 54.28
C MET A 12 14.32 -8.04 54.51
N ASP A 13 13.23 -8.13 55.27
CA ASP A 13 12.47 -9.38 55.44
C ASP A 13 12.10 -9.99 54.07
N GLU A 14 12.02 -11.31 54.00
CA GLU A 14 11.68 -12.07 52.78
C GLU A 14 10.39 -11.55 52.13
N THR A 15 9.37 -11.26 52.96
CA THR A 15 8.09 -10.69 52.53
C THR A 15 8.24 -9.31 51.88
N MET A 16 9.16 -8.47 52.37
CA MET A 16 9.42 -7.14 51.83
C MET A 16 10.18 -7.21 50.50
N GLN A 17 11.01 -8.24 50.31
CA GLN A 17 11.68 -8.51 49.03
C GLN A 17 10.66 -8.96 47.98
N GLU A 18 9.77 -9.90 48.33
CA GLU A 18 8.68 -10.35 47.45
C GLU A 18 7.75 -9.20 47.02
N ILE A 19 7.36 -8.34 47.96
CA ILE A 19 6.53 -7.16 47.67
C ILE A 19 7.23 -6.22 46.67
N ARG A 20 8.54 -6.00 46.84
CA ARG A 20 9.33 -5.15 45.93
C ARG A 20 9.42 -5.73 44.53
N GLU A 21 9.69 -7.03 44.41
CA GLU A 21 9.75 -7.72 43.13
C GLU A 21 8.39 -7.72 42.41
N LEU A 22 7.31 -7.99 43.15
CA LEU A 22 5.95 -7.94 42.62
C LEU A 22 5.62 -6.53 42.13
N ALA A 23 5.94 -5.51 42.92
CA ALA A 23 5.73 -4.12 42.55
C ALA A 23 6.49 -3.74 41.28
N GLN A 24 7.72 -4.23 41.10
CA GLN A 24 8.50 -4.03 39.88
C GLN A 24 7.82 -4.67 38.66
N LYS A 25 7.41 -5.94 38.77
CA LYS A 25 6.65 -6.65 37.72
C LYS A 25 5.38 -5.89 37.31
N ILE A 26 4.64 -5.33 38.28
CA ILE A 26 3.45 -4.51 38.03
C ILE A 26 3.79 -3.21 37.28
N ARG A 27 4.84 -2.50 37.69
CA ARG A 27 5.27 -1.25 37.04
C ARG A 27 5.68 -1.52 35.59
N ASP A 28 6.49 -2.55 35.36
CA ASP A 28 6.95 -2.93 34.03
C ASP A 28 5.78 -3.35 33.12
N LYS A 29 4.83 -4.12 33.64
CA LYS A 29 3.63 -4.46 32.87
C LYS A 29 2.80 -3.22 32.53
N LYS A 30 2.66 -2.27 33.46
CA LYS A 30 1.96 -0.99 33.23
C LYS A 30 2.65 -0.12 32.19
N THR A 31 3.98 -0.05 32.17
CA THR A 31 4.73 0.73 31.16
C THR A 31 4.56 0.13 29.77
N ILE A 32 4.69 -1.20 29.64
CA ILE A 32 4.47 -1.90 28.37
C ILE A 32 3.05 -1.63 27.85
N MET A 33 2.00 -1.79 28.68
CA MET A 33 0.62 -1.53 28.26
C MET A 33 0.40 -0.08 27.80
N LYS A 34 1.03 0.90 28.48
CA LYS A 34 0.96 2.32 28.08
C LYS A 34 1.65 2.55 26.73
N GLN A 35 2.82 1.95 26.51
CA GLN A 35 3.56 2.07 25.25
C GLN A 35 2.80 1.43 24.08
N GLU A 36 2.27 0.21 24.26
CA GLU A 36 1.44 -0.46 23.26
C GLU A 36 0.21 0.39 22.88
N ALA A 37 -0.49 0.95 23.88
CA ALA A 37 -1.65 1.81 23.63
C ALA A 37 -1.28 3.10 22.88
N ARG A 38 -0.12 3.69 23.16
CA ARG A 38 0.39 4.86 22.42
C ARG A 38 0.67 4.51 20.97
N LEU A 39 1.34 3.38 20.70
CA LEU A 39 1.63 2.93 19.33
C LEU A 39 0.36 2.72 18.51
N VAL A 40 -0.67 2.10 19.09
CA VAL A 40 -1.96 1.88 18.42
C VAL A 40 -2.68 3.21 18.11
N LYS A 41 -2.58 4.20 19.01
CA LYS A 41 -3.24 5.51 18.86
C LYS A 41 -2.45 6.51 18.01
N ASN A 42 -1.16 6.30 17.78
CA ASN A 42 -0.27 7.22 17.06
C ASN A 42 -0.49 7.25 15.53
N SER A 43 -1.54 6.60 15.02
CA SER A 43 -1.87 6.59 13.59
C SER A 43 -2.87 7.69 13.26
N THR A 44 -2.62 8.44 12.20
CA THR A 44 -3.57 9.43 11.62
C THR A 44 -4.74 8.77 10.88
N LYS A 45 -4.65 7.46 10.60
CA LYS A 45 -5.70 6.68 9.92
C LYS A 45 -6.83 6.30 10.90
N PRO A 46 -8.08 6.15 10.43
CA PRO A 46 -9.19 5.74 11.28
C PRO A 46 -8.94 4.38 11.92
N HIS A 47 -9.38 4.22 13.17
CA HIS A 47 -9.24 2.97 13.90
C HIS A 47 -10.12 1.88 13.29
N THR A 48 -9.50 0.81 12.80
CA THR A 48 -10.23 -0.29 12.15
C THR A 48 -11.01 -1.12 13.17
N PRO A 49 -12.24 -1.56 12.86
CA PRO A 49 -13.02 -2.41 13.76
C PRO A 49 -12.36 -3.78 13.92
N ARG A 50 -12.50 -4.42 15.08
CA ARG A 50 -11.90 -5.74 15.39
C ARG A 50 -12.38 -6.86 14.45
N THR A 51 -13.51 -6.67 13.80
CA THR A 51 -14.10 -7.59 12.80
C THR A 51 -13.48 -7.47 11.41
N ALA A 52 -12.70 -6.42 11.14
CA ALA A 52 -12.11 -6.20 9.82
C ALA A 52 -11.10 -7.29 9.43
N THR A 53 -10.99 -7.55 8.12
CA THR A 53 -10.07 -8.54 7.53
C THR A 53 -8.61 -8.25 7.87
N ALA A 54 -8.20 -6.98 7.93
CA ALA A 54 -6.84 -6.57 8.28
C ALA A 54 -6.45 -7.00 9.70
N LYS A 55 -7.42 -7.09 10.64
CA LYS A 55 -7.18 -7.49 12.03
C LYS A 55 -7.18 -9.01 12.24
N VAL A 56 -7.47 -9.81 11.22
CA VAL A 56 -7.54 -11.29 11.31
C VAL A 56 -6.24 -11.90 11.85
N ARG A 57 -5.08 -11.33 11.49
CA ARG A 57 -3.78 -11.80 11.99
C ARG A 57 -3.60 -11.56 13.49
N GLU A 58 -4.09 -10.42 13.99
CA GLU A 58 -4.04 -10.05 15.40
C GLU A 58 -4.96 -10.93 16.26
N ARG A 59 -6.09 -11.41 15.70
CA ARG A 59 -7.02 -12.34 16.35
C ARG A 59 -6.76 -13.82 16.00
N SER A 60 -5.51 -14.17 15.70
CA SER A 60 -5.16 -15.55 15.41
C SER A 60 -5.38 -16.46 16.62
N VAL A 61 -5.76 -17.72 16.36
CA VAL A 61 -6.03 -18.73 17.40
C VAL A 61 -4.82 -18.92 18.31
N ASN A 62 -3.62 -19.01 17.73
CA ASN A 62 -2.36 -19.14 18.49
C ASN A 62 -2.14 -17.98 19.45
N ARG A 63 -2.42 -16.74 19.02
CA ARG A 63 -2.28 -15.56 19.90
C ARG A 63 -3.29 -15.60 21.05
N LEU A 64 -4.52 -16.03 20.78
CA LEU A 64 -5.55 -16.21 21.81
C LEU A 64 -5.12 -17.28 22.83
N GLU A 65 -4.66 -18.44 22.36
CA GLU A 65 -4.19 -19.54 23.22
C GLU A 65 -3.05 -19.08 24.14
N LYS A 66 -2.03 -18.41 23.57
CA LYS A 66 -0.89 -17.90 24.35
C LYS A 66 -1.31 -16.88 25.41
N GLN A 67 -2.20 -15.95 25.07
CA GLN A 67 -2.64 -14.91 26.01
C GLN A 67 -3.48 -15.48 27.16
N MET A 68 -4.36 -16.43 26.88
CA MET A 68 -5.23 -17.04 27.89
C MET A 68 -4.46 -18.02 28.78
N SER A 69 -3.54 -18.79 28.21
CA SER A 69 -2.61 -19.64 28.98
C SER A 69 -1.75 -18.81 29.93
N GLN A 70 -1.26 -17.65 29.49
CA GLN A 70 -0.52 -16.72 30.37
C GLN A 70 -1.39 -16.18 31.52
N LEU A 71 -2.71 -16.12 31.36
CA LEU A 71 -3.65 -15.73 32.41
C LEU A 71 -4.06 -16.91 33.31
N GLY A 72 -3.53 -18.12 33.07
CA GLY A 72 -3.83 -19.32 33.85
C GLY A 72 -5.04 -20.11 33.36
N VAL A 73 -5.56 -19.82 32.16
CA VAL A 73 -6.65 -20.59 31.56
C VAL A 73 -6.07 -21.75 30.76
N ASP A 74 -6.43 -22.97 31.14
CA ASP A 74 -6.11 -24.15 30.34
C ASP A 74 -7.02 -24.22 29.09
N LEU A 75 -6.37 -24.30 27.93
CA LEU A 75 -7.01 -24.40 26.62
C LEU A 75 -6.59 -25.68 25.88
N GLU A 76 -6.06 -26.68 26.58
CA GLU A 76 -5.62 -27.97 26.01
C GLU A 76 -6.75 -28.93 25.65
N SER A 77 -7.92 -28.80 26.27
CA SER A 77 -9.17 -29.49 25.89
C SER A 77 -9.74 -28.89 24.59
N LYS A 78 -9.45 -29.52 23.44
CA LYS A 78 -9.48 -28.87 22.12
C LYS A 78 -10.49 -29.43 21.11
N GLU A 79 -11.22 -30.50 21.44
CA GLU A 79 -12.02 -31.22 20.44
C GLU A 79 -13.34 -30.50 20.08
N GLU A 80 -13.99 -29.81 21.02
CA GLU A 80 -15.28 -29.13 20.79
C GLU A 80 -15.18 -27.59 20.69
N ALA A 81 -13.98 -27.04 20.76
CA ALA A 81 -13.81 -25.61 20.92
C ALA A 81 -14.11 -24.79 19.65
N HIS A 82 -15.15 -23.94 19.72
CA HIS A 82 -15.60 -23.09 18.61
C HIS A 82 -14.55 -22.08 18.11
N TYR A 83 -13.58 -21.67 18.93
CA TYR A 83 -12.55 -20.72 18.52
C TYR A 83 -11.52 -21.30 17.54
N LYS A 84 -11.43 -22.64 17.43
CA LYS A 84 -10.59 -23.37 16.46
C LYS A 84 -11.28 -23.59 15.12
N ARG A 85 -12.61 -23.46 15.08
CA ARG A 85 -13.41 -23.49 13.86
C ARG A 85 -13.17 -22.20 13.07
N THR A 86 -11.96 -22.07 12.55
CA THR A 86 -11.69 -21.06 11.52
C THR A 86 -12.55 -21.43 10.33
N ARG A 87 -13.28 -20.46 9.76
CA ARG A 87 -13.80 -20.63 8.40
C ARG A 87 -12.58 -20.97 7.57
N GLY A 88 -12.45 -22.23 7.21
CA GLY A 88 -11.41 -22.67 6.30
C GLY A 88 -11.51 -21.71 5.13
N ARG A 89 -10.49 -20.85 4.96
CA ARG A 89 -10.22 -20.29 3.65
C ARG A 89 -10.30 -21.52 2.78
N SER A 90 -11.31 -21.60 1.90
CA SER A 90 -11.47 -22.71 0.99
C SER A 90 -10.12 -22.85 0.33
N LYS A 91 -9.32 -23.79 0.84
CA LYS A 91 -8.10 -24.21 0.19
C LYS A 91 -8.69 -24.78 -1.06
N SER A 92 -8.48 -24.08 -2.16
CA SER A 92 -8.72 -24.59 -3.49
C SER A 92 -7.80 -25.79 -3.70
N LEU A 93 -8.05 -26.86 -2.95
CA LEU A 93 -7.63 -28.21 -3.26
C LEU A 93 -8.33 -28.49 -4.59
N SER A 94 -7.56 -28.49 -5.68
CA SER A 94 -7.94 -28.71 -7.09
C SER A 94 -8.20 -27.53 -8.03
N ARG A 95 -7.95 -26.25 -7.68
CA ARG A 95 -7.89 -25.23 -8.76
C ARG A 95 -6.47 -25.09 -9.28
N PRO A 96 -6.16 -25.51 -10.53
CA PRO A 96 -4.91 -25.13 -11.17
C PRO A 96 -4.79 -23.60 -11.12
N PRO A 97 -3.56 -23.04 -11.08
CA PRO A 97 -3.36 -21.60 -11.01
C PRO A 97 -4.22 -20.92 -12.10
N ASN A 98 -5.19 -20.08 -11.69
CA ASN A 98 -6.12 -19.38 -12.59
C ASN A 98 -5.39 -18.49 -13.63
N LYS A 99 -4.08 -18.28 -13.46
CA LYS A 99 -3.22 -17.56 -14.40
C LYS A 99 -2.25 -18.54 -15.04
N LYS A 100 -2.72 -19.27 -16.06
CA LYS A 100 -1.81 -19.66 -17.15
C LYS A 100 -1.26 -18.36 -17.74
N MET A 101 0.02 -18.32 -18.08
CA MET A 101 0.58 -17.21 -18.87
C MET A 101 -0.31 -17.06 -20.11
N ARG A 102 -1.00 -15.93 -20.24
CA ARG A 102 -1.75 -15.65 -21.46
C ARG A 102 -0.69 -15.53 -22.56
N MET A 103 -0.66 -16.50 -23.47
CA MET A 103 0.19 -16.47 -24.65
C MET A 103 -0.26 -15.38 -25.64
N ASP A 104 -1.47 -14.84 -25.45
CA ASP A 104 -1.96 -13.65 -26.15
C ASP A 104 -1.55 -12.39 -25.38
N SER A 105 -0.73 -11.56 -26.02
CA SER A 105 -0.17 -10.32 -25.46
C SER A 105 -1.17 -9.17 -25.32
N GLU A 106 -2.42 -9.33 -25.75
CA GLU A 106 -3.43 -8.26 -25.71
C GLU A 106 -4.73 -8.71 -25.01
N PRO A 107 -5.34 -7.86 -24.15
CA PRO A 107 -6.58 -8.18 -23.47
C PRO A 107 -7.74 -8.21 -24.46
N ARG A 108 -7.98 -9.38 -25.08
CA ARG A 108 -9.22 -9.63 -25.81
C ARG A 108 -10.38 -9.67 -24.80
N ALA A 109 -11.15 -8.59 -24.75
CA ALA A 109 -12.48 -8.64 -24.15
C ALA A 109 -13.29 -9.69 -24.93
N ARG A 110 -13.90 -10.65 -24.21
CA ARG A 110 -14.62 -11.81 -24.76
C ARG A 110 -15.85 -11.45 -25.63
N SER A 111 -16.13 -10.17 -25.84
CA SER A 111 -17.31 -9.65 -26.54
C SER A 111 -17.04 -9.03 -27.92
N MET A 112 -15.80 -9.03 -28.42
CA MET A 112 -15.51 -8.50 -29.76
C MET A 112 -15.61 -9.63 -30.80
N SER A 113 -16.78 -9.79 -31.43
CA SER A 113 -16.99 -10.74 -32.54
C SER A 113 -16.15 -10.43 -33.77
N ARG A 114 -15.57 -9.23 -33.85
CA ARG A 114 -14.75 -8.77 -34.97
C ARG A 114 -13.28 -8.62 -34.54
N PRO A 115 -12.32 -9.07 -35.38
CA PRO A 115 -10.91 -8.76 -35.16
C PRO A 115 -10.71 -7.23 -35.20
N PRO A 116 -9.72 -6.69 -34.47
CA PRO A 116 -9.44 -5.27 -34.46
C PRO A 116 -9.07 -4.77 -35.87
N ARG A 117 -9.36 -3.49 -36.14
CA ARG A 117 -9.29 -2.89 -37.49
C ARG A 117 -7.89 -2.92 -38.11
N ASP A 118 -6.84 -2.92 -37.28
CA ASP A 118 -5.44 -3.03 -37.73
C ASP A 118 -5.05 -4.46 -38.16
N LEU A 119 -5.81 -5.48 -37.72
CA LEU A 119 -5.56 -6.88 -38.04
C LEU A 119 -6.49 -7.43 -39.12
N SER A 120 -7.70 -6.87 -39.28
CA SER A 120 -8.74 -7.41 -40.15
C SER A 120 -8.38 -7.36 -41.65
N GLY A 121 -7.51 -6.44 -42.07
CA GLY A 121 -7.16 -6.24 -43.48
C GLY A 121 -5.97 -7.07 -43.99
N VAL A 122 -5.16 -7.68 -43.11
CA VAL A 122 -3.92 -8.37 -43.50
C VAL A 122 -3.79 -9.71 -42.77
N LYS A 123 -3.88 -10.80 -43.54
CA LYS A 123 -3.85 -12.17 -43.05
C LYS A 123 -2.46 -12.60 -42.57
N ASP A 124 -1.41 -12.29 -43.34
CA ASP A 124 -0.03 -12.70 -43.03
C ASP A 124 0.57 -11.88 -41.87
N PRO A 125 1.05 -12.54 -40.79
CA PRO A 125 1.68 -11.85 -39.67
C PRO A 125 2.99 -11.13 -40.05
N VAL A 126 3.75 -11.63 -41.03
CA VAL A 126 5.03 -11.02 -41.43
C VAL A 126 4.77 -9.68 -42.13
N MET A 127 3.84 -9.67 -43.09
CA MET A 127 3.38 -8.46 -43.76
C MET A 127 2.82 -7.42 -42.77
N ARG A 128 2.06 -7.88 -41.76
CA ARG A 128 1.52 -7.01 -40.71
C ARG A 128 2.61 -6.30 -39.93
N GLN A 129 3.67 -7.00 -39.53
CA GLN A 129 4.80 -6.38 -38.82
C GLN A 129 5.53 -5.36 -39.70
N LYS A 130 5.69 -5.65 -41.00
CA LYS A 130 6.26 -4.71 -41.96
C LYS A 130 5.42 -3.43 -42.06
N LEU A 131 4.09 -3.55 -42.17
CA LEU A 131 3.19 -2.40 -42.24
C LEU A 131 3.22 -1.55 -40.96
N LYS A 132 3.27 -2.17 -39.78
CA LYS A 132 3.43 -1.43 -38.51
C LYS A 132 4.73 -0.60 -38.51
N LYS A 133 5.85 -1.18 -38.97
CA LYS A 133 7.13 -0.46 -39.10
C LYS A 133 7.05 0.70 -40.09
N VAL A 134 6.40 0.51 -41.24
CA VAL A 134 6.20 1.58 -42.25
C VAL A 134 5.36 2.72 -41.67
N ALA A 135 4.27 2.41 -40.98
CA ALA A 135 3.41 3.41 -40.32
C ALA A 135 4.18 4.21 -39.26
N HIS A 136 4.92 3.54 -38.36
CA HIS A 136 5.74 4.22 -37.36
C HIS A 136 6.80 5.14 -37.99
N LYS A 137 7.44 4.70 -39.08
CA LYS A 137 8.43 5.52 -39.81
C LYS A 137 7.76 6.74 -40.45
N ALA A 138 6.57 6.60 -41.01
CA ALA A 138 5.83 7.71 -41.60
C ALA A 138 5.40 8.75 -40.55
N ILE A 139 4.89 8.30 -39.40
CA ILE A 139 4.49 9.15 -38.28
C ILE A 139 5.71 9.89 -37.71
N SER A 140 6.80 9.17 -37.43
CA SER A 140 8.04 9.75 -36.89
C SER A 140 8.59 10.89 -37.78
N LYS A 141 8.58 10.69 -39.10
CA LYS A 141 9.06 11.71 -40.05
C LYS A 141 8.22 12.99 -40.07
N LYS A 142 6.90 12.90 -39.85
CA LYS A 142 5.99 14.05 -39.92
C LYS A 142 5.75 14.69 -38.56
N VAL A 143 5.38 13.87 -37.58
CA VAL A 143 4.99 14.27 -36.22
C VAL A 143 6.24 14.45 -35.36
N GLY A 144 7.08 13.42 -35.28
CA GLY A 144 8.29 13.43 -34.45
C GLY A 144 9.28 14.52 -34.84
N LYS A 145 9.54 14.69 -36.16
CA LYS A 145 10.45 15.73 -36.66
C LYS A 145 10.03 17.15 -36.25
N LYS A 146 8.72 17.42 -36.18
CA LYS A 146 8.16 18.74 -35.88
C LYS A 146 7.76 18.89 -34.40
N GLY A 147 7.92 17.85 -33.58
CA GLY A 147 7.48 17.84 -32.19
C GLY A 147 5.95 17.96 -32.01
N LEU A 148 5.17 17.50 -33.00
CA LEU A 148 3.70 17.56 -32.93
C LEU A 148 3.17 16.54 -31.91
N LYS A 149 2.03 16.84 -31.29
CA LYS A 149 1.40 15.92 -30.31
C LYS A 149 0.83 14.66 -30.98
N GLY A 150 0.50 14.75 -32.26
CA GLY A 150 -0.07 13.66 -33.05
C GLY A 150 -0.39 14.13 -34.47
N GLU A 151 -1.03 13.27 -35.26
CA GLU A 151 -1.42 13.61 -36.64
C GLU A 151 -2.50 14.70 -36.73
N ALA A 152 -3.33 14.82 -35.68
CA ALA A 152 -4.39 15.81 -35.61
C ALA A 152 -3.89 17.22 -35.21
N ASP A 153 -2.64 17.33 -34.76
CA ASP A 153 -2.07 18.59 -34.30
C ASP A 153 -1.66 19.46 -35.49
N ARG A 154 -2.57 20.35 -35.88
CA ARG A 154 -2.44 21.30 -37.00
C ARG A 154 -2.45 22.75 -36.52
N PHE A 155 -2.06 23.00 -35.27
CA PHE A 155 -2.04 24.35 -34.72
C PHE A 155 -1.00 25.23 -35.44
N ILE A 156 -1.44 26.43 -35.86
CA ILE A 156 -0.58 27.43 -36.50
C ILE A 156 -0.42 28.59 -35.52
N GLY A 157 0.73 28.64 -34.84
CA GLY A 157 1.08 29.75 -33.95
C GLY A 157 1.50 31.00 -34.73
N THR A 158 1.14 32.18 -34.23
CA THR A 158 1.59 33.47 -34.77
C THR A 158 3.01 33.77 -34.30
N LYS A 159 3.98 33.68 -35.21
CA LYS A 159 5.41 33.91 -34.87
C LYS A 159 5.70 35.36 -34.47
N MET A 160 5.08 36.32 -35.15
CA MET A 160 5.28 37.75 -34.92
C MET A 160 3.93 38.42 -34.60
N PRO A 161 3.43 38.32 -33.36
CA PRO A 161 2.14 38.91 -33.05
C PRO A 161 2.26 40.44 -32.97
N ARG A 162 1.29 41.15 -33.55
CA ARG A 162 1.31 42.61 -33.74
C ARG A 162 1.56 43.38 -32.44
N HIS A 163 0.93 43.00 -31.34
CA HIS A 163 1.07 43.65 -30.03
C HIS A 163 2.47 43.51 -29.37
N LEU A 164 3.39 42.74 -29.98
CA LEU A 164 4.82 42.72 -29.62
C LEU A 164 5.67 43.60 -30.54
N TYR A 165 5.34 43.65 -31.83
CA TYR A 165 6.22 44.20 -32.88
C TYR A 165 5.71 45.52 -33.49
N SER A 166 4.57 46.03 -33.04
CA SER A 166 3.96 47.26 -33.54
C SER A 166 3.80 48.28 -32.41
N GLY A 167 4.11 49.54 -32.69
CA GLY A 167 3.98 50.65 -31.77
C GLY A 167 5.27 50.96 -30.99
N LYS A 168 5.32 52.16 -30.39
CA LYS A 168 6.40 52.61 -29.50
C LYS A 168 5.79 53.01 -28.16
N ARG A 169 6.51 52.77 -27.06
CA ARG A 169 6.06 53.21 -25.73
C ARG A 169 6.24 54.72 -25.59
N GLY A 170 5.15 55.44 -25.32
CA GLY A 170 5.16 56.86 -24.97
C GLY A 170 5.27 57.08 -23.46
N VAL A 171 5.18 58.35 -23.05
CA VAL A 171 5.10 58.74 -21.63
C VAL A 171 3.65 58.55 -21.15
N GLY A 172 3.44 57.73 -20.12
CA GLY A 172 2.11 57.43 -19.58
C GLY A 172 1.88 55.93 -19.36
N LYS A 173 0.65 55.46 -19.62
CA LYS A 173 0.24 54.06 -19.44
C LYS A 173 0.91 53.15 -20.46
N SER A 174 1.40 52.00 -20.01
CA SER A 174 1.98 50.94 -20.84
C SER A 174 0.98 49.79 -21.08
N ASP A 175 1.10 49.13 -22.23
CA ASP A 175 0.24 47.99 -22.61
C ASP A 175 0.46 46.72 -21.76
N ARG A 176 1.62 46.65 -21.09
CA ARG A 176 2.00 45.54 -20.22
C ARG A 176 2.60 46.10 -18.93
N ARG A 177 2.49 45.30 -17.87
CA ARG A 177 3.04 45.60 -16.54
C ARG A 177 4.56 45.55 -16.55
#